data_AF-A0A6I4NXR0-F1
#
_entry.id   AF-A0A6I4NXR0-F1
#
_cell.length_a   1.000
_cell.length_b   1.000
_cell.length_c   1.000
_cell.angle_alpha   90.00
_cell.angle_beta   90.00
_cell.angle_gamma   90.00
#
_symmetry.space_group_name_H-M   'P 1'
#
loop_
_entity.id
_entity.type
_entity.pdbx_description
1 polymer ?
#
loop_
_entity_poly.entity_id
_entity_poly.type
_entity_poly.pdbx_seq_one_letter_code
_entity_poly.pdbx_strand_id
1 'polypeptide(L)' 'MKKQNVNNKLAFNKVAVAELNDNQLQAVEGGITPGIVIGLTIYIVIDKMLD' A
#
# COMPACT_ATOMS: atom_id res chain seq x y z
N MET A 1 16.30 33.40 -18.16
CA MET A 1 15.70 32.39 -17.26
C MET A 1 14.19 32.41 -17.46
N LYS A 2 13.53 31.26 -17.63
CA LYS A 2 12.07 31.20 -17.83
C LYS A 2 11.37 31.68 -16.54
N LYS A 3 10.36 32.53 -16.67
CA LYS A 3 9.61 33.11 -15.54
C LYS A 3 8.84 31.98 -14.85
N GLN A 4 9.17 31.67 -13.60
CA GLN A 4 8.49 30.63 -12.83
C GLN A 4 7.03 31.04 -12.63
N ASN A 5 6.08 30.18 -13.04
CA ASN A 5 4.66 30.44 -12.86
C ASN A 5 4.34 30.38 -11.36
N VAL A 6 3.87 31.51 -10.81
CA VAL A 6 3.52 31.66 -9.38
C VAL A 6 2.39 30.71 -8.97
N ASN A 7 1.60 30.22 -9.94
CA ASN A 7 0.49 29.29 -9.74
C ASN A 7 0.87 27.81 -10.03
N ASN A 8 2.16 27.45 -9.92
CA ASN A 8 2.60 26.08 -10.14
C ASN A 8 2.13 25.16 -9.01
N LYS A 9 0.97 24.50 -9.21
CA LYS A 9 0.37 23.51 -8.30
C LYS A 9 1.20 22.21 -8.13
N LEU A 10 2.33 22.05 -8.82
CA LEU A 10 3.27 20.94 -8.61
C LEU A 10 4.29 21.22 -7.49
N ALA A 11 4.31 22.41 -6.90
CA ALA A 11 5.10 22.63 -5.70
C ALA A 11 4.47 21.86 -4.54
N PHE A 12 5.23 20.97 -3.90
CA PHE A 12 4.79 20.27 -2.70
C PHE A 12 4.30 21.30 -1.68
N ASN A 13 2.99 21.34 -1.45
CA ASN A 13 2.43 22.17 -0.40
C ASN A 13 2.98 21.64 0.92
N LYS A 14 3.80 22.43 1.63
CA LYS A 14 4.36 22.03 2.93
C LYS A 14 3.25 21.66 3.94
N VAL A 15 2.05 22.22 3.76
CA VAL A 15 0.85 21.88 4.56
C VAL A 15 0.32 20.46 4.26
N ALA A 16 0.64 19.90 3.10
CA ALA A 16 0.26 18.54 2.70
C ALA A 16 1.31 17.48 3.12
N VAL A 17 2.37 17.87 3.82
CA VAL A 17 3.31 16.94 4.44
C VAL A 17 2.77 16.60 5.83
N ALA A 18 2.22 15.40 5.98
CA ALA A 18 1.85 14.85 7.28
C ALA A 18 2.95 13.88 7.74
N GLU A 19 3.48 14.10 8.95
CA GLU A 19 4.36 13.14 9.61
C GLU A 19 3.50 11.98 10.11
N LEU A 20 3.89 10.76 9.74
CA LEU A 20 3.25 9.53 10.24
C LEU A 20 3.86 9.18 11.60
N ASN A 21 3.02 8.81 12.56
CA ASN A 21 3.51 8.30 13.84
C ASN A 21 3.97 6.84 13.74
N ASP A 22 4.63 6.34 14.79
CA ASP A 22 5.22 4.99 14.82
C ASP A 22 4.21 3.87 14.51
N ASN A 23 2.95 4.04 14.90
CA ASN A 23 1.90 3.06 14.63
C ASN A 23 1.46 3.09 13.16
N GLN A 24 1.40 4.28 12.57
CA GLN A 24 1.05 4.48 11.16
C GLN A 24 2.19 4.05 10.21
N LEU A 25 3.44 4.12 10.67
CA LEU A 25 4.60 3.63 9.92
C LEU A 25 4.68 2.10 9.92
N GLN A 26 4.17 1.44 10.96
CA GLN A 26 4.09 -0.02 11.08
C GLN A 26 2.84 -0.60 10.40
N ALA A 27 1.78 0.19 10.26
CA ALA A 27 0.58 -0.15 9.51
C ALA A 27 0.84 -0.10 7.99
N VAL A 28 1.85 -0.82 7.51
CA VAL A 28 1.96 -1.17 6.10
C VAL A 28 0.99 -2.33 5.88
N GLU A 29 -0.28 -2.01 5.65
CA GLU A 29 -1.28 -2.99 5.20
C GLU A 29 -0.97 -3.37 3.73
N GLY A 30 0.16 -4.05 3.52
CA GLY A 30 0.54 -4.65 2.25
C GLY A 30 -0.36 -5.85 1.98
N GLY A 31 -1.32 -5.69 1.08
CA GLY A 31 -2.39 -6.64 0.79
C GLY A 31 -1.93 -7.94 0.12
N ILE A 32 -1.22 -8.80 0.84
CA ILE A 32 -0.90 -10.18 0.42
C ILE A 32 -1.59 -11.24 1.30
N THR A 33 -2.05 -10.88 2.50
CA THR A 33 -2.73 -11.78 3.43
C THR A 33 -3.94 -12.49 2.80
N PRO A 34 -4.86 -11.81 2.08
CA PRO A 34 -6.02 -12.48 1.48
C PRO A 34 -5.60 -13.52 0.43
N GLY A 35 -4.61 -13.21 -0.40
CA GLY A 35 -4.13 -14.10 -1.45
C GLY A 35 -3.46 -15.36 -0.90
N ILE A 36 -2.64 -15.23 0.14
CA ILE A 36 -1.97 -16.37 0.79
C ILE A 36 -2.99 -17.30 1.44
N VAL A 37 -3.97 -16.75 2.18
CA VAL A 37 -4.99 -17.57 2.86
C VAL A 37 -5.86 -18.33 1.86
N ILE A 38 -6.31 -17.67 0.79
CA ILE A 38 -7.11 -18.30 -0.27
C ILE A 38 -6.30 -19.39 -0.98
N GLY A 39 -5.05 -19.08 -1.38
CA GLY A 39 -4.18 -20.03 -2.07
C GLY A 39 -3.89 -21.29 -1.24
N LEU A 40 -3.56 -21.13 0.05
CA LEU A 40 -3.34 -22.25 0.97
C LEU A 40 -4.59 -23.09 1.19
N THR A 41 -5.75 -22.44 1.32
CA THR A 41 -7.02 -23.16 1.52
C THR A 41 -7.37 -24.00 0.30
N ILE A 42 -7.24 -23.44 -0.91
CA ILE A 42 -7.49 -24.18 -2.16
C ILE A 42 -6.52 -25.37 -2.29
N TYR A 43 -5.23 -25.14 -2.00
CA TYR A 43 -4.21 -26.19 -2.05
C TYR A 43 -4.56 -27.37 -1.13
N ILE A 44 -4.90 -27.11 0.14
CA ILE A 44 -5.26 -28.14 1.12
C ILE A 44 -6.53 -28.91 0.70
N VAL A 45 -7.51 -28.22 0.11
CA VAL A 45 -8.74 -28.86 -0.37
C VAL A 45 -8.47 -29.78 -1.55
N ILE A 46 -7.65 -29.35 -2.52
CA ILE A 46 -7.28 -30.18 -3.68
C ILE A 46 -6.51 -31.43 -3.23
N ASP A 47 -5.54 -31.26 -2.33
CA ASP A 47 -4.74 -32.36 -1.77
C ASP A 47 -5.63 -33.42 -1.12
N LYS A 48 -6.58 -33.01 -0.27
CA LYS A 48 -7.54 -33.91 0.40
C LYS A 48 -8.59 -34.56 -0.51
N MET A 49 -8.82 -34.02 -1.71
CA MET A 49 -9.78 -34.57 -2.68
C MET A 49 -9.11 -35.51 -3.68
N LEU A 50 -7.78 -35.54 -3.71
CA LEU A 50 -6.98 -36.43 -4.56
C LEU A 50 -6.58 -37.74 -3.86
N ASP A 51 -6.72 -37.81 -2.53
CA ASP A 51 -6.69 -39.04 -1.72
C ASP A 51 -8.07 -39.75 -1.71
#